data_AF-A0A0Q7W1T2-F1
#
_entry.id   AF-A0A0Q7W1T2-F1
#
_cell.length_a   1.000
_cell.length_b   1.000
_cell.length_c   1.000
_cell.angle_alpha   90.00
_cell.angle_beta   90.00
_cell.angle_gamma   90.00
#
_symmetry.space_group_name_H-M   'P 1'
#
loop_
_entity.id
_entity.type
_entity.pdbx_description
1 polymer ?
#
loop_
_entity_poly.entity_id
_entity_poly.type
_entity_poly.pdbx_seq_one_letter_code
_entity_poly.pdbx_strand_id
1 'polypeptide(L)'
;MADPAQIIEKVRAYGANVMLDGQKLIIINREKLPAGAMEFIKKNAKQIGVFLDNEGNIEERAAIIEFDGGLTRQTAEYLTHLLHASTPADANAADWSWFVSKAANIIERVALRGAA
;
A
#
# COMPACT_ATOMS: atom_id res chain seq x y z
N MET A 1 -3.02 15.80 24.62
CA MET A 1 -2.67 15.46 23.22
C MET A 1 -3.93 14.94 22.56
N ALA A 2 -4.19 15.28 21.30
CA ALA A 2 -5.37 14.78 20.59
C ALA A 2 -5.07 13.41 19.98
N ASP A 3 -6.03 12.50 20.00
CA ASP A 3 -5.91 11.16 19.42
C ASP A 3 -5.88 11.26 17.88
N PRO A 4 -4.80 10.79 17.20
CA PRO A 4 -4.69 10.80 15.74
C PRO A 4 -5.86 10.12 15.02
N ALA A 5 -6.40 9.03 15.57
CA ALA A 5 -7.53 8.30 14.98
C ALA A 5 -8.78 9.19 14.93
N GLN A 6 -9.08 9.86 16.04
CA GLN A 6 -10.20 10.80 16.14
C GLN A 6 -10.02 12.04 15.26
N ILE A 7 -8.77 12.47 15.04
CA ILE A 7 -8.48 13.58 14.11
C ILE A 7 -8.82 13.16 12.68
N ILE A 8 -8.36 11.98 12.25
CA ILE A 8 -8.59 11.45 10.91
C ILE A 8 -10.09 11.21 10.69
N GLU A 9 -10.77 10.60 11.67
CA GLU A 9 -12.22 10.37 11.63
C GLU A 9 -13.00 11.68 11.45
N LYS A 10 -12.65 12.72 12.21
CA LYS A 10 -13.27 14.05 12.06
C LYS A 10 -12.99 14.67 10.70
N VAL A 11 -11.76 14.56 10.19
CA VAL A 11 -11.43 15.05 8.84
C VAL A 11 -12.27 14.33 7.78
N ARG A 12 -12.43 13.01 7.90
CA ARG A 12 -13.28 12.18 7.01
C ARG A 12 -14.75 12.54 7.13
N ALA A 13 -15.24 12.87 8.33
CA ALA A 13 -16.62 13.31 8.54
C ALA A 13 -16.94 14.64 7.84
N TYR A 14 -15.96 15.51 7.64
CA TYR A 14 -16.08 16.72 6.81
C TYR A 14 -15.93 16.45 5.30
N GLY A 15 -15.69 15.20 4.89
CA GLY A 15 -15.51 14.83 3.48
C GLY A 15 -14.12 15.13 2.92
N ALA A 16 -13.14 15.40 3.79
CA ALA A 16 -11.73 15.52 3.46
C ALA A 16 -10.98 14.25 3.90
N ASN A 17 -9.75 14.04 3.43
CA ASN A 17 -8.95 12.91 3.87
C ASN A 17 -7.51 13.33 4.15
N VAL A 18 -6.84 12.56 4.99
CA VAL A 18 -5.43 12.76 5.33
C VAL A 18 -4.70 11.46 5.03
N MET A 19 -3.66 11.53 4.22
CA MET A 19 -2.86 10.37 3.84
C MET A 19 -1.36 10.67 3.92
N LEU A 20 -0.58 9.61 4.02
CA LEU A 20 0.87 9.67 3.90
C LEU A 20 1.26 9.40 2.44
N ASP A 21 2.05 10.29 1.85
CA ASP A 21 2.75 10.07 0.58
C ASP A 21 4.26 10.13 0.84
N GLY A 22 4.88 8.96 0.94
CA GLY A 22 6.23 8.80 1.50
C GLY A 22 6.29 9.35 2.93
N GLN A 23 7.07 10.42 3.14
CA GLN A 23 7.17 11.09 4.46
C GLN A 23 6.32 12.36 4.58
N LYS A 24 5.49 12.65 3.57
CA LYS A 24 4.69 13.88 3.53
C LYS A 24 3.23 13.59 3.82
N LEU A 25 2.64 14.45 4.65
CA LEU A 25 1.20 14.46 4.88
C LEU A 25 0.48 15.21 3.76
N ILE A 26 -0.36 14.50 3.03
CA ILE A 26 -1.23 15.05 1.98
C ILE A 26 -2.64 15.15 2.55
N ILE A 27 -3.29 16.29 2.33
CA ILE A 27 -4.69 16.51 2.72
C ILE A 27 -5.51 16.67 1.44
N ILE A 28 -6.41 15.73 1.20
CA ILE A 28 -7.33 15.70 0.06
C ILE A 28 -8.61 16.45 0.43
N ASN A 29 -9.15 17.23 -0.52
CA ASN A 29 -10.36 18.05 -0.36
C ASN A 29 -10.30 19.00 0.86
N ARG A 30 -9.13 19.62 1.08
CA ARG A 30 -8.86 20.51 2.22
C ARG A 30 -9.86 21.68 2.34
N GLU A 31 -10.51 22.06 1.25
CA GLU A 31 -11.54 23.10 1.18
C GLU A 31 -12.83 22.73 1.92
N LYS A 32 -13.08 21.45 2.19
CA LYS A 32 -14.25 21.00 2.97
C LYS A 32 -14.03 21.09 4.49
N LEU A 33 -12.81 21.38 4.91
CA LEU A 33 -12.48 21.50 6.33
C LEU A 33 -12.89 22.88 6.88
N PRO A 34 -13.36 22.95 8.14
CA PRO A 34 -13.69 24.23 8.77
C PRO A 34 -12.43 25.10 8.97
N ALA A 35 -12.63 26.41 9.10
CA ALA A 35 -11.54 27.36 9.34
C ALA A 35 -10.72 26.96 10.59
N GLY A 36 -9.40 27.05 10.51
CA GLY A 36 -8.48 26.64 11.58
C GLY A 36 -8.16 25.14 11.64
N ALA A 37 -8.89 24.28 10.92
CA ALA A 37 -8.62 22.84 10.89
C ALA A 37 -7.23 22.53 10.30
N MET A 38 -6.79 23.29 9.29
CA MET A 38 -5.48 23.10 8.67
C MET A 38 -4.32 23.35 9.63
N GLU A 39 -4.42 24.37 10.49
CA GLU A 39 -3.41 24.67 11.50
C GLU A 39 -3.40 23.60 12.60
N PHE A 40 -4.59 23.12 12.97
CA PHE A 40 -4.74 22.04 13.93
C PHE A 40 -4.14 20.72 13.41
N ILE A 41 -4.37 20.36 12.14
CA ILE A 41 -3.78 19.17 11.51
C ILE A 41 -2.26 19.31 11.43
N LYS A 42 -1.74 20.48 11.01
CA LYS A 42 -0.29 20.74 10.96
C LYS A 42 0.37 20.61 12.33
N LYS A 43 -0.26 21.10 13.39
CA LYS A 43 0.24 21.00 14.77
C LYS A 43 0.36 19.55 15.26
N ASN A 44 -0.48 18.65 14.71
CA ASN A 44 -0.50 17.23 15.05
C ASN A 44 0.13 16.34 13.96
N ALA A 45 0.74 16.92 12.92
CA ALA A 45 1.19 16.20 11.72
C ALA A 45 2.12 15.01 12.04
N LYS A 46 3.04 15.17 12.98
CA LYS A 46 3.95 14.08 13.36
C LYS A 46 3.21 12.86 13.93
N GLN A 47 2.19 13.09 14.75
CA GLN A 47 1.42 12.01 15.40
C GLN A 47 0.48 11.33 14.41
N ILE A 48 -0.16 12.13 13.54
CA ILE A 48 -0.98 11.63 12.44
C ILE A 48 -0.14 10.79 11.48
N GLY A 49 1.07 11.24 11.15
CA GLY A 49 1.98 10.51 10.27
C GLY A 49 2.38 9.15 10.84
N VAL A 50 2.78 9.10 12.12
CA VAL A 50 3.11 7.83 12.80
C VAL A 50 1.89 6.89 12.88
N PHE A 51 0.70 7.43 13.09
CA PHE A 51 -0.52 6.62 13.12
C PHE A 51 -0.84 6.01 11.75
N LEU A 52 -0.80 6.82 10.67
CA LEU A 52 -1.05 6.36 9.30
C LEU A 52 0.00 5.35 8.82
N ASP A 53 1.28 5.54 9.20
CA ASP A 53 2.36 4.60 8.92
C ASP A 53 2.11 3.25 9.62
N ASN A 54 1.65 3.26 10.87
CA ASN A 54 1.30 2.03 11.60
C ASN A 54 0.00 1.38 11.10
N GLU A 55 -1.01 2.15 10.69
CA GLU A 55 -2.25 1.62 10.07
C GLU A 55 -1.98 0.94 8.73
N GLY A 56 -1.16 1.57 7.87
CA GLY A 56 -0.72 0.97 6.60
C GLY A 56 -0.01 -0.37 6.82
N ASN A 57 0.81 -0.46 7.86
CA ASN A 57 1.45 -1.72 8.27
C ASN A 57 0.46 -2.77 8.81
N ILE A 58 -0.70 -2.40 9.32
CA ILE A 58 -1.73 -3.33 9.81
C ILE A 58 -2.63 -3.80 8.64
N GLU A 59 -3.05 -2.89 7.75
CA GLU A 59 -3.79 -3.24 6.53
C GLU A 59 -2.95 -4.09 5.58
N GLU A 60 -1.66 -3.79 5.41
CA GLU A 60 -0.73 -4.66 4.66
C GLU A 60 -0.68 -6.07 5.26
N ARG A 61 -0.73 -6.20 6.59
CA ARG A 61 -0.72 -7.50 7.27
C ARG A 61 -2.06 -8.22 7.19
N ALA A 62 -3.17 -7.51 7.11
CA ALA A 62 -4.52 -8.08 6.89
C ALA A 62 -4.70 -8.56 5.44
N ALA A 63 -4.20 -7.81 4.45
CA ALA A 63 -4.20 -8.20 3.04
C ALA A 63 -3.34 -9.46 2.76
N ILE A 64 -2.41 -9.80 3.66
CA ILE A 64 -1.59 -11.02 3.60
C ILE A 64 -2.34 -12.26 4.13
N ILE A 65 -3.47 -12.12 4.83
CA ILE A 65 -4.21 -13.24 5.46
C ILE A 65 -5.45 -13.67 4.65
N GLU A 66 -5.99 -12.83 3.75
CA GLU A 66 -7.22 -13.12 2.99
C GLU A 66 -7.03 -13.40 1.49
N PHE A 67 -5.93 -14.04 1.07
CA PHE A 67 -5.82 -14.60 -0.28
C PHE A 67 -5.61 -16.12 -0.23
N ASP A 68 -6.71 -16.86 -0.12
CA ASP A 68 -6.78 -18.33 -0.11
C ASP A 68 -6.70 -18.92 -1.54
N GLY A 69 -5.75 -18.42 -2.33
CA GLY A 69 -5.59 -18.72 -3.76
C GLY A 69 -4.23 -19.30 -4.09
N GLY A 70 -3.73 -20.26 -3.30
CA GLY A 70 -2.41 -20.85 -3.47
C GLY A 70 -2.14 -21.30 -4.92
N LEU A 71 -1.11 -20.74 -5.55
CA LEU A 71 -0.64 -21.15 -6.87
C LEU A 71 0.09 -22.49 -6.76
N THR A 72 -0.24 -23.47 -7.61
CA THR A 72 0.55 -24.71 -7.68
C THR A 72 1.95 -24.40 -8.26
N ARG A 73 2.95 -25.22 -7.91
CA ARG A 73 4.32 -25.08 -8.42
C ARG A 73 4.38 -25.03 -9.96
N GLN A 74 3.56 -25.84 -10.63
CA GLN A 74 3.52 -25.89 -12.09
C GLN A 74 2.97 -24.58 -12.68
N THR A 75 1.96 -23.98 -12.04
CA THR A 75 1.41 -22.67 -12.45
C THR A 75 2.43 -21.54 -12.19
N ALA A 76 3.19 -21.63 -11.10
CA ALA A 76 4.24 -20.68 -10.74
C ALA A 76 5.38 -20.65 -11.77
N GLU A 77 5.86 -21.82 -12.18
CA GLU A 77 6.89 -21.97 -13.21
C GLU A 77 6.39 -21.45 -14.57
N TYR A 78 5.14 -21.79 -14.94
CA TYR A 78 4.53 -21.31 -16.18
C TYR A 78 4.43 -19.78 -16.25
N LEU A 79 3.96 -19.12 -15.18
CA LEU A 79 3.85 -17.66 -15.12
C LEU A 79 5.22 -16.96 -15.23
N THR A 80 6.24 -17.51 -14.59
CA THR A 80 7.60 -16.97 -14.64
C THR A 80 8.16 -17.02 -16.07
N HIS A 81 7.98 -18.15 -16.76
CA HIS A 81 8.36 -18.29 -18.17
C HIS A 81 7.58 -17.33 -19.08
N LEU A 82 6.27 -17.20 -18.87
CA LEU A 82 5.42 -16.33 -19.67
C LEU A 82 5.83 -14.85 -19.54
N LEU A 83 6.14 -14.38 -18.33
CA LEU A 83 6.55 -13.00 -18.08
C LEU A 83 7.91 -12.64 -18.71
N HIS A 84 8.86 -13.59 -18.72
CA HIS A 84 10.12 -13.39 -19.44
C HIS A 84 9.95 -13.39 -20.96
N ALA A 85 9.10 -14.28 -21.49
CA ALA A 85 8.86 -14.37 -22.93
C ALA A 85 8.03 -13.21 -23.49
N SER A 86 7.20 -12.57 -22.66
CA SER A 86 6.21 -11.57 -23.07
C SER A 86 6.59 -10.15 -22.62
N THR A 87 7.88 -9.80 -22.70
CA THR A 87 8.34 -8.45 -22.35
C THR A 87 7.65 -7.41 -23.25
N PRO A 88 6.92 -6.42 -22.68
CA PRO A 88 6.29 -5.37 -23.48
C PRO A 88 7.32 -4.55 -24.24
N ALA A 89 7.00 -4.17 -25.48
CA ALA A 89 7.95 -3.49 -26.37
C ALA A 89 8.33 -2.08 -25.89
N ASP A 90 7.49 -1.45 -25.08
CA ASP A 90 7.66 -0.14 -24.48
C ASP A 90 8.21 -0.20 -23.04
N ALA A 91 8.41 -1.40 -22.49
CA ALA A 91 8.97 -1.56 -21.16
C ALA A 91 10.49 -1.35 -21.16
N ASN A 92 10.97 -0.58 -20.18
CA ASN A 92 12.40 -0.49 -19.91
C ASN A 92 12.93 -1.87 -19.46
N ALA A 93 13.97 -2.36 -20.14
CA ALA A 93 14.51 -3.70 -19.91
C ALA A 93 15.03 -3.94 -18.48
N ALA A 94 15.62 -2.92 -17.84
CA ALA A 94 16.12 -3.02 -16.48
C ALA A 94 14.98 -3.08 -15.46
N ASP A 95 13.98 -2.21 -15.63
CA ASP A 95 12.80 -2.16 -14.76
C ASP A 95 11.92 -3.40 -14.92
N TRP A 96 11.81 -3.92 -16.15
CA TRP A 96 11.07 -5.15 -16.44
C TRP A 96 11.77 -6.38 -15.85
N SER A 97 13.08 -6.50 -16.02
CA SER A 97 13.86 -7.61 -15.43
C SER A 97 13.76 -7.62 -13.89
N TRP A 98 13.79 -6.43 -13.28
CA TRP A 98 13.57 -6.28 -11.85
C TRP A 98 12.14 -6.68 -11.45
N PHE A 99 11.12 -6.22 -12.19
CA PHE A 99 9.73 -6.58 -11.95
C PHE A 99 9.50 -8.09 -12.04
N VAL A 100 10.00 -8.76 -13.08
CA VAL A 100 9.87 -10.22 -13.26
C VAL A 100 10.57 -10.98 -12.12
N SER A 101 11.74 -10.52 -11.68
CA SER A 101 12.44 -11.11 -10.53
C SER A 101 11.65 -10.97 -9.22
N LYS A 102 10.96 -9.85 -9.02
CA LYS A 102 10.10 -9.62 -7.84
C LYS A 102 8.81 -10.44 -7.91
N ALA A 103 8.18 -10.51 -9.07
CA ALA A 103 6.99 -11.33 -9.30
C ALA A 103 7.29 -12.82 -9.07
N ALA A 104 8.39 -13.35 -9.61
CA ALA A 104 8.81 -14.74 -9.41
C ALA A 104 9.02 -15.08 -7.92
N ASN A 105 9.64 -14.17 -7.14
CA ASN A 105 9.87 -14.39 -5.71
C ASN A 105 8.56 -14.39 -4.89
N ILE A 106 7.57 -13.58 -5.28
CA ILE A 106 6.25 -13.56 -4.63
C ILE A 106 5.50 -14.86 -4.96
N ILE A 107 5.51 -15.27 -6.22
CA ILE A 107 4.85 -16.48 -6.69
C ILE A 107 5.43 -17.73 -6.01
N GLU A 108 6.76 -17.83 -5.90
CA GLU A 108 7.45 -18.93 -5.20
C GLU A 108 7.04 -19.00 -3.71
N ARG A 109 6.97 -17.85 -3.03
CA ARG A 109 6.56 -17.78 -1.61
C ARG A 109 5.11 -18.20 -1.40
N VAL A 110 4.22 -17.86 -2.32
CA VAL A 110 2.80 -18.26 -2.25
C VAL A 110 2.66 -19.76 -2.54
N ALA A 111 3.38 -20.29 -3.53
CA ALA A 111 3.35 -21.71 -3.87
C ALA A 111 3.86 -22.62 -2.74
N LEU A 112 4.93 -22.21 -2.04
CA LEU A 112 5.46 -22.94 -0.89
C LEU A 112 4.50 -22.97 0.30
N ARG A 113 3.65 -21.95 0.46
CA ARG A 113 2.65 -21.89 1.55
C ARG A 113 1.45 -22.79 1.33
N GLY A 114 1.10 -23.12 0.09
CA GLY A 114 -0.01 -24.03 -0.23
C GLY A 114 0.35 -25.52 -0.23
N ALA A 115 1.63 -25.87 -0.06
CA ALA A 115 2.13 -27.26 -0.07
C ALA A 115 2.42 -27.83 1.34
N ALA A 116 2.19 -27.03 2.39
CA ALA A 116 2.35 -27.39 3.81
C ALA A 116 0.98 -27.64 4.45
#